data_AF-A0A368QH20-F1
#
_entry.id   AF-A0A368QH20-F1
#
_cell.length_a   1.000
_cell.length_b   1.000
_cell.length_c   1.000
_cell.angle_alpha   90.00
_cell.angle_beta   90.00
_cell.angle_gamma   90.00
#
_symmetry.space_group_name_H-M   'P 1'
#
loop_
_entity.id
_entity.type
_entity.pdbx_description
1 polymer ?
#
loop_
_entity_poly.entity_id
_entity_poly.type
_entity_poly.pdbx_seq_one_letter_code
_entity_poly.pdbx_strand_id
1 'polypeptide(L)'
;MAMWPTEEEVREFESENAPWPCVSSPSDRCKCGILATEGVVPSELGYGSFCGNAHGDSRRESRRKLQEERELKKQRLREERDRLGYVVDPNVKYPEGSWEQYLQVVRARKRRLEMQELQQQAEEAQMETMKALVADLPVAKVNVDKKGKGVVSA
;
A
#
# COMPACT_ATOMS: atom_id res chain seq x y z
N MET A 1 19.31 32.31 29.01
CA MET A 1 20.33 31.95 30.00
C MET A 1 21.43 31.20 29.28
N ALA A 2 22.68 31.63 29.42
CA ALA A 2 23.82 30.97 28.79
C ALA A 2 23.86 29.51 29.26
N MET A 3 23.77 28.58 28.31
CA MET A 3 23.61 27.13 28.57
C MET A 3 24.97 26.40 28.61
N TRP A 4 26.06 27.15 28.60
CA TRP A 4 27.43 26.64 28.52
C TRP A 4 28.30 27.34 29.57
N PRO A 5 29.21 26.61 30.24
CA PRO A 5 30.16 27.18 31.19
C PRO A 5 31.04 28.25 30.55
N THR A 6 31.51 29.19 31.36
CA THR A 6 32.51 30.16 30.91
C THR A 6 33.88 29.49 30.81
N GLU A 7 34.77 30.08 30.02
CA GLU A 7 36.13 29.56 29.80
C GLU A 7 36.97 29.55 31.09
N GLU A 8 36.61 30.37 32.07
CA GLU A 8 37.21 30.42 33.41
C GLU A 8 36.80 29.19 34.23
N GLU A 9 35.52 28.82 34.22
CA GLU A 9 34.99 27.65 34.94
C GLU A 9 35.56 26.33 34.39
N VAL A 10 35.81 26.25 33.07
CA VAL A 10 36.46 25.08 32.45
C VAL A 10 37.92 24.94 32.92
N ARG A 11 38.64 26.06 33.04
CA ARG A 11 40.05 26.08 33.45
C ARG A 11 40.25 25.69 34.91
N GLU A 12 39.30 26.03 35.77
CA GLU A 12 39.29 25.60 37.18
C GLU A 12 39.04 24.09 37.34
N PHE A 13 38.23 23.49 36.47
CA PHE A 13 38.07 22.04 36.42
C PHE A 13 39.32 21.33 35.90
N GLU A 14 39.93 21.81 34.80
CA GLU A 14 41.15 21.22 34.24
C GLU A 14 42.34 21.28 35.21
N SER A 15 42.33 22.25 36.14
CA SER A 15 43.32 22.37 37.21
C SER A 15 42.93 21.62 38.49
N GLU A 16 41.90 20.76 38.45
CA GLU A 16 41.36 19.95 39.55
C GLU A 16 40.90 20.77 40.78
N ASN A 17 40.78 22.09 40.64
CA ASN A 17 40.41 22.98 41.73
C ASN A 17 38.89 23.04 41.96
N ALA A 18 38.10 22.67 40.96
CA ALA A 18 36.64 22.66 41.04
C ALA A 18 36.02 21.45 40.31
N PRO A 19 34.85 20.94 40.75
CA PRO A 19 34.10 19.93 40.01
C PRO A 19 33.50 20.50 38.71
N TRP A 20 33.16 19.63 37.76
CA TRP A 20 32.63 20.06 36.46
C TRP A 20 31.36 20.93 36.62
N PRO A 21 31.32 22.15 36.04
CA PRO A 21 30.25 23.12 36.27
C PRO A 21 28.90 22.68 35.69
N CYS A 22 28.87 21.73 34.74
CA CYS A 22 27.63 21.15 34.24
C CYS A 22 27.22 19.93 35.07
N VAL A 23 26.26 20.09 35.97
CA VAL A 23 25.63 18.98 36.71
C VAL A 23 24.73 18.09 35.85
N SER A 24 24.33 18.55 34.66
CA SER A 24 23.53 17.76 33.74
C SER A 24 24.43 17.02 32.76
N SER A 25 24.54 15.70 32.93
CA SER A 25 25.04 14.84 31.85
C SER A 25 24.23 15.14 30.58
N PRO A 26 24.89 15.31 29.43
CA PRO A 26 24.18 15.45 28.17
C PRO A 26 23.15 14.34 28.04
N SER A 27 21.91 14.68 27.69
CA SER A 27 20.89 13.67 27.45
C SER A 27 21.39 12.68 26.38
N ASP A 28 21.32 11.38 26.69
CA ASP A 28 21.59 10.30 25.72
C ASP A 28 20.61 10.31 24.53
N ARG A 29 19.56 11.13 24.63
CA ARG A 29 18.53 11.29 23.62
C ARG A 29 18.74 12.57 22.84
N CYS A 30 18.78 12.41 21.51
CA CYS A 30 18.63 13.51 20.55
C CYS A 30 17.33 14.29 20.83
N LYS A 31 17.30 15.60 20.52
CA LYS A 31 16.06 16.42 20.53
C LYS A 31 14.93 15.83 19.68
N CYS A 32 15.29 14.97 18.71
CA CYS A 32 14.39 14.22 17.84
C CYS A 32 13.79 12.94 18.48
N GLY A 33 14.14 12.61 19.74
CA GLY A 33 13.63 11.44 20.47
C GLY A 33 14.23 10.08 20.04
N ILE A 34 15.17 10.08 19.10
CA ILE A 34 15.86 8.87 18.61
C ILE A 34 17.09 8.62 19.49
N LEU A 35 17.29 7.36 19.89
CA LEU A 35 18.48 6.93 20.63
C LEU A 35 19.72 7.14 19.76
N ALA A 36 20.69 7.89 20.28
CA ALA A 36 22.01 7.98 19.66
C ALA A 36 22.67 6.59 19.77
N THR A 37 23.33 6.17 18.69
CA THR A 37 24.26 5.03 18.71
C THR A 37 25.67 5.61 18.69
N GLU A 38 26.64 4.94 19.33
CA GLU A 38 28.03 5.40 19.37
C GLU A 38 28.53 5.63 17.93
N GLY A 39 28.86 6.88 17.62
CA GLY A 39 29.26 7.30 16.29
C GLY A 39 30.01 8.63 16.35
N VAL A 40 30.98 8.80 15.44
CA VAL A 40 31.87 9.94 15.42
C VAL A 40 31.14 11.15 14.84
N VAL A 41 30.89 12.15 15.67
CA VAL A 41 30.41 13.47 15.25
C VAL A 41 31.62 14.23 14.68
N PRO A 42 31.52 14.86 13.48
CA PRO A 42 32.56 15.74 12.97
C PRO A 42 32.87 16.85 13.97
N SER A 43 34.15 17.10 14.22
CA SER A 43 34.66 18.08 15.20
C SER A 43 34.17 19.53 14.95
N GLU A 44 33.67 19.81 13.75
CA GLU A 44 33.13 21.11 13.33
C GLU A 44 31.75 21.43 13.95
N LEU A 45 31.05 20.44 14.51
CA LEU A 45 29.71 20.62 15.09
C LEU A 45 29.73 21.00 16.59
N GLY A 46 30.92 21.18 17.18
CA GLY A 46 31.10 21.50 18.59
C GLY A 46 30.79 20.31 19.52
N TYR A 47 30.72 20.58 20.83
CA TYR A 47 30.34 19.59 21.84
C TYR A 47 28.80 19.47 21.93
N GLY A 48 28.27 18.29 21.60
CA GLY A 48 26.84 17.98 21.74
C GLY A 48 26.45 16.63 21.16
N SER A 49 25.47 15.96 21.77
CA SER A 49 24.91 14.68 21.29
C SER A 49 24.16 14.89 19.98
N PHE A 50 24.81 14.64 18.85
CA PHE A 50 24.18 14.64 17.53
C PHE A 50 23.63 13.26 17.19
N CYS A 51 22.42 13.19 16.60
CA CYS A 51 21.98 11.95 15.98
C CYS A 51 22.86 11.70 14.74
N GLY A 52 23.79 10.75 14.86
CA GLY A 52 24.53 10.23 13.72
C GLY A 52 23.56 9.88 12.59
N ASN A 53 23.86 10.40 11.41
CA ASN A 53 23.02 10.33 10.23
C ASN A 53 22.49 8.91 9.93
N ALA A 54 21.18 8.87 9.65
CA ALA A 54 20.54 8.05 8.64
C ALA A 54 20.70 6.51 8.68
N HIS A 55 20.08 5.85 9.66
CA HIS A 55 19.50 4.51 9.42
C HIS A 55 18.02 4.61 9.03
N GLY A 56 17.74 5.38 7.97
CA GLY A 56 16.46 5.30 7.27
C GLY A 56 16.35 4.03 6.44
N ASP A 57 17.45 3.62 5.81
CA ASP A 57 17.44 2.53 4.84
C ASP A 57 17.42 1.15 5.49
N SER A 58 18.25 0.86 6.49
CA SER A 58 18.25 -0.47 7.13
C SER A 58 16.89 -0.83 7.76
N ARG A 59 16.17 0.13 8.35
CA ARG A 59 14.81 -0.09 8.88
C ARG A 59 13.73 -0.17 7.79
N ARG A 60 13.83 0.62 6.71
CA ARG A 60 12.92 0.52 5.56
C ARG A 60 13.12 -0.80 4.82
N GLU A 61 14.37 -1.19 4.61
CA GLU A 61 14.77 -2.43 3.98
C GLU A 61 14.38 -3.64 4.83
N SER A 62 14.55 -3.57 6.17
CA SER A 62 14.04 -4.60 7.09
C SER A 62 12.51 -4.73 7.02
N ARG A 63 11.77 -3.62 6.96
CA ARG A 63 10.32 -3.66 6.77
C ARG A 63 9.94 -4.25 5.41
N ARG A 64 10.65 -3.90 4.34
CA ARG A 64 10.45 -4.44 3.00
C ARG A 64 10.70 -5.95 2.96
N LYS A 65 11.82 -6.42 3.52
CA LYS A 65 12.16 -7.85 3.66
C LYS A 65 11.09 -8.61 4.45
N LEU A 66 10.62 -8.05 5.57
CA LEU A 66 9.54 -8.64 6.35
C LEU A 66 8.19 -8.68 5.61
N GLN A 67 7.95 -7.74 4.70
CA GLN A 67 6.75 -7.70 3.87
C GLN A 67 6.86 -8.71 2.72
N GLU A 68 8.01 -8.79 2.05
CA GLU A 68 8.34 -9.79 1.03
C GLU A 68 8.25 -11.21 1.60
N GLU A 69 8.79 -11.45 2.81
CA GLU A 69 8.68 -12.74 3.48
C GLU A 69 7.22 -13.10 3.83
N ARG A 70 6.42 -12.11 4.26
CA ARG A 70 4.98 -12.31 4.50
C ARG A 70 4.22 -12.65 3.22
N GLU A 71 4.50 -11.98 2.11
CA GLU A 71 3.88 -12.29 0.83
C GLU A 71 4.32 -13.66 0.30
N LEU A 72 5.60 -14.01 0.44
CA LEU A 72 6.11 -15.34 0.10
C LEU A 72 5.46 -16.43 0.95
N LYS A 73 5.27 -16.20 2.26
CA LYS A 73 4.56 -17.13 3.15
C LYS A 73 3.10 -17.29 2.74
N LYS A 74 2.41 -16.20 2.38
CA LYS A 74 1.06 -16.27 1.83
C LYS A 74 1.02 -17.06 0.52
N GLN A 75 2.00 -16.87 -0.36
CA GLN A 75 2.10 -17.61 -1.62
C GLN A 75 2.29 -19.11 -1.37
N ARG A 76 3.25 -19.50 -0.51
CA ARG A 76 3.45 -20.91 -0.13
C ARG A 76 2.18 -21.53 0.46
N LEU A 77 1.47 -20.81 1.32
CA LEU A 77 0.19 -21.28 1.87
C LEU A 77 -0.87 -21.49 0.79
N ARG A 78 -0.92 -20.64 -0.26
CA ARG A 78 -1.81 -20.84 -1.41
C ARG A 78 -1.40 -22.08 -2.20
N GLU A 79 -0.12 -22.23 -2.53
CA GLU A 79 0.41 -23.38 -3.25
C GLU A 79 0.22 -24.69 -2.48
N GLU A 80 0.43 -24.69 -1.17
CA GLU A 80 0.20 -25.84 -0.30
C GLU A 80 -1.30 -26.20 -0.23
N ARG A 81 -2.16 -25.19 -0.10
CA ARG A 81 -3.61 -25.37 -0.13
C ARG A 81 -4.07 -25.95 -1.47
N ASP A 82 -3.49 -25.48 -2.58
CA ASP A 82 -3.80 -25.96 -3.92
C ASP A 82 -3.24 -27.39 -4.12
N ARG A 83 -2.04 -27.70 -3.61
CA ARG A 83 -1.43 -29.05 -3.59
C ARG A 83 -2.26 -30.05 -2.80
N LEU A 84 -2.77 -29.64 -1.63
CA LEU A 84 -3.63 -30.46 -0.78
C LEU A 84 -5.05 -30.59 -1.33
N GLY A 85 -5.38 -29.86 -2.41
CA GLY A 85 -6.73 -29.83 -2.96
C GLY A 85 -7.75 -29.33 -1.93
N TYR A 86 -7.37 -28.38 -1.08
CA TYR A 86 -8.25 -27.87 -0.03
C TYR A 86 -9.42 -27.11 -0.67
N VAL A 87 -10.54 -27.81 -0.77
CA VAL A 87 -11.82 -27.24 -1.15
C VAL A 87 -12.52 -26.80 0.13
N VAL A 88 -12.80 -25.50 0.25
CA VAL A 88 -13.72 -25.01 1.29
C VAL A 88 -15.10 -25.55 0.93
N ASP A 89 -15.54 -26.61 1.61
CA ASP A 89 -16.87 -27.18 1.41
C ASP A 89 -17.93 -26.08 1.67
N PRO A 90 -18.67 -25.66 0.63
CA PRO A 90 -19.67 -24.61 0.74
C PRO A 90 -20.87 -24.99 1.61
N ASN A 91 -21.07 -26.30 1.88
CA ASN A 91 -22.22 -26.85 2.58
C ASN A 91 -21.95 -27.15 4.06
N VAL A 92 -20.74 -26.91 4.55
CA VAL A 92 -20.43 -27.03 5.98
C VAL A 92 -21.37 -26.13 6.76
N LYS A 93 -22.10 -26.72 7.71
CA LYS A 93 -22.94 -26.00 8.65
C LYS A 93 -22.13 -25.70 9.90
N TYR A 94 -21.82 -24.43 10.10
CA TYR A 94 -21.21 -23.95 11.33
C TYR A 94 -22.29 -23.69 12.39
N PRO A 95 -21.95 -23.76 13.69
CA PRO A 95 -22.87 -23.42 14.76
C PRO A 95 -23.49 -22.02 14.56
N GLU A 96 -24.75 -21.88 14.92
CA GLU A 96 -25.46 -20.60 14.80
C GLU A 96 -24.80 -19.53 15.67
N GLY A 97 -24.57 -18.35 15.10
CA GLY A 97 -23.88 -17.24 15.77
C GLY A 97 -22.35 -17.32 15.76
N SER A 98 -21.76 -18.35 15.13
CA SER A 98 -20.31 -18.44 14.95
C SER A 98 -19.78 -17.44 13.92
N TRP A 99 -18.52 -17.02 14.09
CA TRP A 99 -17.83 -16.17 13.12
C TRP A 99 -17.69 -16.85 11.76
N GLU A 100 -17.54 -18.17 11.75
CA GLU A 100 -17.46 -18.99 10.55
C GLU A 100 -18.75 -18.96 9.74
N GLN A 101 -19.92 -19.02 10.40
CA GLN A 101 -21.23 -18.87 9.76
C GLN A 101 -21.35 -17.49 9.08
N TYR A 102 -20.95 -16.42 9.78
CA TYR A 102 -20.93 -15.07 9.21
C TYR A 102 -20.01 -14.99 7.98
N LEU A 103 -18.78 -15.50 8.09
CA LEU A 103 -17.81 -15.49 7.00
C LEU A 103 -18.29 -16.29 5.78
N GLN A 104 -19.01 -17.39 5.98
CA GLN A 104 -19.60 -18.18 4.90
C GLN A 104 -20.66 -17.38 4.13
N VAL A 105 -21.53 -16.65 4.84
CA VAL A 105 -22.54 -15.77 4.24
C VAL A 105 -21.86 -14.63 3.45
N VAL A 106 -20.84 -14.00 4.02
CA VAL A 106 -20.07 -12.92 3.36
C VAL A 106 -19.41 -13.44 2.08
N ARG A 107 -18.75 -14.61 2.14
CA ARG A 107 -18.13 -15.24 0.96
C ARG A 107 -19.17 -15.62 -0.10
N ALA A 108 -20.32 -16.15 0.30
CA ALA A 108 -21.40 -16.48 -0.63
C ALA A 108 -21.96 -15.23 -1.33
N ARG A 109 -22.18 -14.14 -0.59
CA ARG A 109 -22.61 -12.85 -1.15
C ARG A 109 -21.57 -12.31 -2.13
N LYS A 110 -20.28 -12.36 -1.78
CA LYS A 110 -19.19 -11.91 -2.65
C LYS A 110 -19.17 -12.67 -3.99
N ARG A 111 -19.27 -14.00 -3.96
CA ARG A 111 -19.34 -14.82 -5.18
C ARG A 111 -20.55 -14.48 -6.06
N ARG A 112 -21.71 -14.19 -5.45
CA ARG A 112 -22.90 -13.76 -6.21
C ARG A 112 -22.67 -12.44 -6.93
N LEU A 113 -22.03 -11.48 -6.28
CA LEU A 113 -21.70 -10.18 -6.88
C LEU A 113 -20.69 -10.34 -8.02
N GLU A 114 -19.62 -11.12 -7.81
CA GLU A 114 -18.61 -11.40 -8.85
C GLU A 114 -19.24 -12.08 -10.08
N MET A 115 -20.14 -13.04 -9.89
CA MET A 115 -20.86 -13.68 -11.00
C MET A 115 -21.81 -12.71 -11.73
N GLN A 116 -22.50 -11.84 -10.99
CA GLN A 116 -23.40 -10.84 -11.58
C GLN A 116 -22.62 -9.80 -12.40
N GLU A 117 -21.46 -9.37 -11.91
CA GLU A 117 -20.57 -8.45 -12.62
C GLU A 117 -20.03 -9.08 -13.91
N LEU A 118 -19.59 -10.35 -13.85
CA LEU A 118 -19.16 -11.09 -15.05
C LEU A 118 -20.30 -11.27 -16.07
N GLN A 119 -21.53 -11.51 -15.60
CA GLN A 119 -22.70 -11.58 -16.48
C GLN A 119 -22.98 -10.24 -17.16
N GLN A 120 -22.94 -9.13 -16.41
CA GLN A 120 -23.13 -7.79 -16.97
C GLN A 120 -22.05 -7.45 -18.00
N GLN A 121 -20.78 -7.75 -17.72
CA GLN A 121 -19.68 -7.55 -18.68
C GLN A 121 -19.86 -8.38 -19.94
N ALA A 122 -20.33 -9.63 -19.81
CA ALA A 122 -20.62 -10.47 -20.95
C ALA A 122 -21.77 -9.91 -21.79
N GLU A 123 -22.85 -9.45 -21.16
CA GLU A 123 -23.98 -8.80 -21.84
C GLU A 123 -23.55 -7.51 -22.54
N GLU A 124 -22.77 -6.66 -21.89
CA GLU A 124 -22.23 -5.42 -22.48
C GLU A 124 -21.33 -5.71 -23.68
N ALA A 125 -20.45 -6.71 -23.57
CA ALA A 125 -19.63 -7.15 -24.69
C ALA A 125 -20.47 -7.67 -25.86
N GLN A 126 -21.54 -8.44 -25.60
CA GLN A 126 -22.48 -8.89 -26.63
C GLN A 126 -23.24 -7.72 -27.26
N MET A 127 -23.64 -6.72 -26.48
CA MET A 127 -24.32 -5.53 -26.99
C MET A 127 -23.39 -4.66 -27.85
N GLU A 128 -22.13 -4.51 -27.47
CA GLU A 128 -21.13 -3.79 -28.28
C GLU A 128 -20.80 -4.54 -29.58
N THR A 129 -20.72 -5.87 -29.58
CA THR A 129 -20.56 -6.62 -30.84
C THR A 129 -21.79 -6.47 -31.74
N MET A 130 -23.01 -6.55 -31.20
CA MET A 130 -24.23 -6.30 -31.96
C MET A 130 -24.27 -4.89 -32.55
N LYS A 131 -23.88 -3.88 -31.77
CA LYS A 131 -23.82 -2.48 -32.20
C LYS A 131 -22.81 -2.27 -33.33
N ALA A 132 -21.65 -2.90 -33.27
CA ALA A 132 -20.66 -2.87 -34.35
C ALA A 132 -21.20 -3.48 -35.65
N LEU A 133 -21.84 -4.65 -35.57
CA LEU A 133 -22.45 -5.30 -36.73
C LEU A 133 -23.56 -4.45 -37.37
N VAL A 134 -24.34 -3.72 -36.57
CA VAL A 134 -25.39 -2.82 -37.06
C VAL A 134 -24.79 -1.58 -37.73
N ALA A 135 -23.67 -1.06 -37.23
CA ALA A 135 -22.98 0.09 -37.84
C ALA A 135 -22.44 -0.21 -39.25
N ASP A 136 -22.09 -1.46 -39.52
CA ASP A 136 -21.59 -1.90 -40.83
C ASP A 136 -22.70 -2.20 -41.86
N LEU A 137 -23.98 -2.06 -41.49
CA LEU A 137 -25.08 -2.22 -42.44
C LEU A 137 -25.14 -1.04 -43.43
N PRO A 138 -25.22 -1.30 -44.74
CA PRO A 138 -25.32 -0.22 -45.72
C PRO A 138 -26.66 0.51 -45.55
N VAL A 139 -26.60 1.80 -45.19
CA VAL A 139 -27.78 2.66 -45.19
C VAL A 139 -28.25 2.79 -46.64
N ALA A 140 -29.32 2.07 -46.99
CA ALA A 140 -29.97 2.23 -48.27
C ALA A 140 -30.44 3.68 -48.40
N LYS A 141 -29.75 4.46 -49.23
CA LYS A 141 -30.23 5.78 -49.67
C LYS A 141 -31.47 5.54 -50.51
N VAL A 142 -32.64 5.58 -49.88
CA VAL A 142 -33.90 5.69 -50.58
C VAL A 142 -33.91 7.08 -51.23
N ASN A 143 -33.56 7.13 -52.51
CA ASN A 143 -33.74 8.34 -53.31
C ASN A 143 -35.24 8.53 -53.47
N VAL A 144 -35.83 9.41 -52.66
CA VAL A 144 -37.18 9.92 -52.91
C VAL A 144 -37.06 10.89 -54.07
N ASP A 145 -37.28 10.38 -55.29
CA ASP A 145 -37.32 11.18 -56.50
C ASP A 145 -38.46 12.20 -56.42
N LYS A 146 -38.08 13.47 -56.24
CA LYS A 146 -38.95 14.63 -56.50
C LYS A 146 -39.11 14.81 -58.01
N LYS A 147 -39.83 13.92 -58.71
CA LYS A 147 -40.41 14.28 -60.00
C LYS A 147 -41.49 13.31 -60.44
N GLY A 148 -42.72 13.81 -60.40
CA GLY A 148 -43.77 13.27 -61.25
C GLY A 148 -43.35 13.39 -62.71
N LYS A 149 -43.34 12.27 -63.41
CA LYS A 149 -43.69 12.10 -64.82
C LYS A 149 -43.61 10.62 -65.14
N GLY A 150 -44.76 10.00 -65.35
CA GLY A 150 -44.84 8.63 -65.81
C GLY A 150 -44.39 8.51 -67.26
N VAL A 151 -44.00 7.29 -67.64
CA VAL A 151 -44.22 6.73 -68.96
C VAL A 151 -44.40 5.22 -68.76
N VAL A 152 -45.53 4.72 -69.24
CA VAL A 152 -45.80 3.30 -69.50
C VAL A 152 -45.10 2.92 -70.80
N SER A 153 -44.42 1.78 -70.83
CA SER A 153 -44.13 0.92 -72.00
C SER A 153 -43.44 -0.35 -71.48
N ALA A 154 -43.70 -1.57 -71.90
CA ALA A 154 -44.72 -2.22 -72.75
C ALA A 154 -44.76 -3.68 -72.26
#